data_AF-A0A223P7W2-F1
#
_entry.id   AF-A0A223P7W2-F1
#
_cell.length_a   1.000
_cell.length_b   1.000
_cell.length_c   1.000
_cell.angle_alpha   90.00
_cell.angle_beta   90.00
_cell.angle_gamma   90.00
#
_symmetry.space_group_name_H-M   'P 1'
#
loop_
_entity.id
_entity.type
_entity.pdbx_description
1 polymer ?
#
loop_
_entity_poly.entity_id
_entity_poly.type
_entity_poly.pdbx_seq_one_letter_code
_entity_poly.pdbx_strand_id
1 'polypeptide(L)'
;MTANTLRDAIDEFRRRGLLDLDKDTGEVYVIDWPRWHLFKTPAALGALRSSVNRIQSKKLLITVKNAYKSTLDGCKGKDKVKDKVSSLEEEMDGRLERPQKQKQAFAKPYRSEAGILCWTEDDKFFAENLLKAFGKEIIQKTVAELETEGVEPLPSRVSKILNLVSSPLPKGIPKNWLVSDDLTILAGNAIDLQARRGESMEAYRQRIKNQIYAKS
;
A
#
# COMPACT_ATOMS: atom_id res chain seq x y z
N MET A 1 -7.00 -38.97 -0.75
CA MET A 1 -6.87 -37.81 0.14
C MET A 1 -8.01 -37.88 1.15
N THR A 2 -7.71 -38.03 2.44
CA THR A 2 -8.75 -38.15 3.48
C THR A 2 -9.29 -36.76 3.84
N ALA A 3 -10.58 -36.66 4.18
CA ALA A 3 -11.24 -35.38 4.51
C ALA A 3 -10.55 -34.59 5.64
N ASN A 4 -9.75 -35.25 6.49
CA ASN A 4 -8.99 -34.64 7.56
C ASN A 4 -7.88 -33.71 7.04
N THR A 5 -7.25 -34.01 5.90
CA THR A 5 -6.09 -33.23 5.43
C THR A 5 -6.45 -31.82 4.96
N LEU A 6 -7.65 -31.63 4.41
CA LEU A 6 -8.12 -30.29 3.99
C LEU A 6 -8.45 -29.42 5.20
N ARG A 7 -9.12 -30.00 6.20
CA ARG A 7 -9.50 -29.27 7.42
C ARG A 7 -8.27 -28.85 8.21
N ASP A 8 -7.29 -29.75 8.32
CA ASP A 8 -6.01 -29.47 8.97
C ASP A 8 -5.24 -28.35 8.24
N ALA A 9 -5.26 -28.35 6.91
CA ALA A 9 -4.66 -27.28 6.11
C ALA A 9 -5.36 -25.93 6.35
N ILE A 10 -6.69 -25.89 6.35
CA ILE A 10 -7.44 -24.65 6.59
C ILE A 10 -7.20 -24.13 8.01
N ASP A 11 -7.16 -25.01 9.01
CA ASP A 11 -6.87 -24.62 10.39
C ASP A 11 -5.43 -24.12 10.56
N GLU A 12 -4.46 -24.65 9.81
CA GLU A 12 -3.09 -24.14 9.76
C GLU A 12 -3.03 -22.74 9.11
N PHE A 13 -3.73 -22.52 8.00
CA PHE A 13 -3.83 -21.18 7.37
C PHE A 13 -4.52 -20.16 8.28
N ARG A 14 -5.54 -20.59 9.04
CA ARG A 14 -6.19 -19.74 10.06
C ARG A 14 -5.24 -19.40 11.20
N ARG A 15 -4.48 -20.38 11.71
CA ARG A 15 -3.46 -20.16 12.75
C ARG A 15 -2.40 -19.15 12.31
N ARG A 16 -2.06 -19.13 11.03
CA ARG A 16 -1.10 -18.17 10.44
C ARG A 16 -1.71 -16.82 10.09
N GLY A 17 -3.01 -16.61 10.31
CA GLY A 17 -3.69 -15.35 10.00
C GLY A 17 -3.84 -15.09 8.50
N LEU A 18 -3.80 -16.13 7.65
CA LEU A 18 -3.92 -16.00 6.20
C LEU A 18 -5.36 -16.17 5.70
N LEU A 19 -6.18 -16.93 6.42
CA LEU A 19 -7.60 -17.15 6.11
C LEU A 19 -8.44 -17.00 7.39
N ASP A 20 -9.68 -16.55 7.24
CA ASP A 20 -10.71 -16.73 8.27
C ASP A 20 -11.78 -17.71 7.73
N LEU A 21 -12.21 -18.63 8.58
CA LEU A 21 -13.21 -19.65 8.23
C LEU A 21 -14.35 -19.52 9.23
N ASP A 22 -15.57 -19.39 8.70
CA ASP A 22 -16.77 -19.58 9.49
C ASP A 22 -17.23 -21.04 9.38
N LYS A 23 -17.27 -21.74 10.51
CA LYS A 23 -17.60 -23.17 10.56
C LYS A 23 -19.09 -23.43 10.35
N ASP A 24 -19.94 -22.44 10.63
CA ASP A 24 -21.39 -22.60 10.57
C ASP A 24 -21.92 -22.45 9.14
N THR A 25 -21.34 -21.50 8.39
CA THR A 25 -21.70 -21.23 6.99
C THR A 25 -20.80 -21.93 5.98
N GLY A 26 -19.62 -22.40 6.41
CA GLY A 26 -18.60 -22.96 5.52
C GLY A 26 -17.90 -21.93 4.64
N GLU A 27 -18.14 -20.63 4.88
CA GLU A 27 -17.53 -19.55 4.12
C GLU A 27 -16.07 -19.33 4.55
N VAL A 28 -15.21 -19.11 3.55
CA VAL A 28 -13.79 -18.82 3.75
C VAL A 28 -13.50 -17.42 3.21
N TYR A 29 -12.81 -16.63 4.02
CA TYR A 29 -12.28 -15.34 3.61
C TYR A 29 -10.75 -15.39 3.56
N VAL A 30 -10.18 -14.90 2.46
CA VAL A 30 -8.74 -14.74 2.31
C VAL A 30 -8.31 -13.41 2.91
N ILE A 31 -7.54 -13.47 3.99
CA ILE A 31 -7.03 -12.28 4.67
C ILE A 31 -6.00 -11.62 3.74
N ASP A 32 -5.97 -10.29 3.75
CA ASP A 32 -5.13 -9.45 2.88
C ASP A 32 -5.36 -9.57 1.36
N TRP A 33 -6.42 -10.23 0.90
CA TRP A 33 -6.79 -10.24 -0.53
C TRP A 33 -6.73 -8.85 -1.22
N PRO A 34 -7.16 -7.73 -0.59
CA PRO A 34 -7.04 -6.40 -1.18
C PRO A 34 -5.60 -5.98 -1.53
N ARG A 35 -4.57 -6.57 -0.92
CA ARG A 35 -3.15 -6.29 -1.23
C ARG A 35 -2.79 -6.73 -2.64
N TRP A 36 -3.36 -7.84 -3.11
CA TRP A 36 -3.03 -8.43 -4.41
C TRP A 36 -4.03 -8.05 -5.51
N HIS A 37 -5.22 -7.58 -5.13
CA HIS A 37 -6.24 -7.17 -6.10
C HIS A 37 -6.94 -5.87 -5.71
N LEU A 38 -6.83 -4.88 -6.60
CA LEU A 38 -7.50 -3.59 -6.45
C LEU A 38 -8.70 -3.51 -7.40
N PHE A 39 -9.88 -3.31 -6.84
CA PHE A 39 -11.12 -3.10 -7.59
C PHE A 39 -11.18 -1.66 -8.09
N LYS A 40 -10.51 -1.37 -9.22
CA LYS A 40 -10.39 0.00 -9.76
C LYS A 40 -11.54 0.43 -10.66
N THR A 41 -12.29 -0.51 -11.24
CA THR A 41 -13.36 -0.19 -12.19
C THR A 41 -14.74 -0.19 -11.51
N PRO A 42 -15.69 0.64 -11.95
CA PRO A 42 -17.05 0.62 -11.42
C PRO A 42 -17.72 -0.75 -11.50
N ALA A 43 -17.48 -1.49 -12.59
CA ALA A 43 -17.99 -2.86 -12.76
C ALA A 43 -17.39 -3.82 -11.73
N ALA A 44 -16.07 -3.75 -11.49
CA ALA A 44 -15.41 -4.57 -10.47
C ALA A 44 -15.86 -4.20 -9.05
N LEU A 45 -16.10 -2.92 -8.78
CA LEU A 45 -16.66 -2.44 -7.51
C LEU A 45 -18.11 -2.87 -7.32
N GLY A 46 -18.92 -2.89 -8.38
CA GLY A 46 -20.28 -3.44 -8.37
C GLY A 46 -20.27 -4.93 -8.07
N ALA A 47 -19.37 -5.68 -8.72
CA ALA A 47 -19.18 -7.12 -8.47
C ALA A 47 -18.70 -7.39 -7.03
N LEU A 48 -17.78 -6.57 -6.51
CA LEU A 48 -17.33 -6.65 -5.12
C LEU A 48 -18.49 -6.38 -4.17
N ARG A 49 -19.22 -5.27 -4.33
CA ARG A 49 -20.39 -4.92 -3.49
C ARG A 49 -21.43 -6.03 -3.49
N SER A 50 -21.75 -6.57 -4.67
CA SER A 50 -22.68 -7.70 -4.80
C SER A 50 -22.16 -8.94 -4.07
N SER A 51 -20.87 -9.27 -4.22
CA SER A 51 -20.26 -10.42 -3.57
C SER A 51 -20.22 -10.29 -2.04
N VAL A 52 -19.88 -9.10 -1.53
CA VAL A 52 -19.88 -8.81 -0.09
C VAL A 52 -21.28 -8.95 0.50
N ASN A 53 -22.31 -8.48 -0.21
CA ASN A 53 -23.69 -8.58 0.25
C ASN A 53 -24.24 -10.02 0.23
N ARG A 54 -23.58 -10.94 -0.47
CA ARG A 54 -23.94 -12.37 -0.51
C ARG A 54 -23.33 -13.19 0.62
N ILE A 55 -22.38 -12.63 1.38
CA ILE A 55 -21.75 -13.29 2.53
C ILE A 55 -22.82 -13.51 3.61
N GLN A 56 -23.00 -14.77 4.01
CA GLN A 56 -23.99 -15.18 5.00
C GLN A 56 -23.45 -15.03 6.43
N SER A 57 -22.15 -15.28 6.62
CA SER A 57 -21.49 -15.15 7.91
C SER A 57 -21.44 -13.69 8.35
N LYS A 58 -22.13 -13.37 9.44
CA LYS A 58 -22.07 -12.01 10.04
C LYS A 58 -20.64 -11.64 10.44
N LYS A 59 -19.86 -12.60 10.94
CA LYS A 59 -18.47 -12.40 11.35
C LYS A 59 -17.61 -12.03 10.14
N LEU A 60 -17.63 -12.86 9.09
CA LEU A 60 -16.83 -12.59 7.89
C LEU A 60 -17.29 -11.33 7.17
N LEU A 61 -18.60 -11.06 7.13
CA LEU A 61 -19.15 -9.84 6.53
C LEU A 61 -18.55 -8.57 7.16
N ILE A 62 -18.43 -8.53 8.49
CA ILE A 62 -17.81 -7.39 9.20
C ILE A 62 -16.33 -7.30 8.83
N THR A 63 -15.60 -8.42 8.88
CA THR A 63 -14.18 -8.48 8.53
C THR A 63 -13.91 -7.97 7.10
N VAL A 64 -14.72 -8.44 6.13
CA VAL A 64 -14.62 -8.06 4.72
C VAL A 64 -14.99 -6.59 4.52
N LYS A 65 -16.06 -6.10 5.14
CA LYS A 65 -16.44 -4.67 5.06
C LYS A 65 -15.36 -3.76 5.63
N ASN A 66 -14.70 -4.16 6.72
CA ASN A 66 -13.59 -3.41 7.28
C ASN A 66 -12.38 -3.41 6.35
N ALA A 67 -12.03 -4.56 5.78
CA ALA A 67 -10.91 -4.70 4.85
C ALA A 67 -11.10 -3.86 3.56
N TYR A 68 -12.34 -3.74 3.07
CA TYR A 68 -12.67 -2.99 1.86
C TYR A 68 -13.30 -1.62 2.11
N LYS A 69 -13.27 -1.10 3.35
CA LYS A 69 -13.97 0.14 3.73
C LYS A 69 -13.60 1.31 2.82
N SER A 70 -12.30 1.52 2.59
CA SER A 70 -11.79 2.59 1.69
C SER A 70 -12.17 2.38 0.23
N THR A 71 -12.29 1.13 -0.22
CA THR A 71 -12.65 0.77 -1.60
C THR A 71 -14.16 0.88 -1.84
N LEU A 72 -14.98 0.58 -0.84
CA LEU A 72 -16.44 0.60 -0.94
C LEU A 72 -17.02 2.00 -0.76
N ASP A 73 -16.42 2.83 0.09
CA ASP A 73 -16.88 4.20 0.38
C ASP A 73 -16.49 5.23 -0.70
N GLY A 74 -15.41 4.98 -1.47
CA GLY A 74 -14.93 5.89 -2.53
C GLY A 74 -15.85 6.06 -3.74
N CYS A 75 -16.88 5.21 -3.88
CA CYS A 75 -17.88 5.31 -4.95
C CYS A 75 -19.26 5.74 -4.44
N LYS A 76 -19.32 6.79 -3.62
CA LYS A 76 -20.55 7.57 -3.33
C LYS A 76 -20.60 8.89 -4.11
N GLY A 77 -20.11 8.89 -5.35
CA GLY A 77 -20.21 10.03 -6.25
C GLY A 77 -20.99 9.64 -7.50
N LYS A 78 -22.24 10.13 -7.59
CA LYS A 78 -23.17 10.03 -8.72
C LYS A 78 -23.95 8.73 -8.91
N ASP A 79 -24.71 8.34 -7.91
CA ASP A 79 -25.98 7.63 -8.17
C ASP A 79 -27.11 8.41 -7.51
N LYS A 80 -27.71 9.34 -8.28
CA LYS A 80 -29.10 9.72 -8.05
C LYS A 80 -29.94 8.50 -8.43
N VAL A 81 -30.11 7.60 -7.46
CA VAL A 81 -31.14 6.56 -7.52
C VAL A 81 -32.49 7.27 -7.47
N LYS A 82 -33.10 7.45 -8.65
CA LYS A 82 -34.56 7.48 -8.75
C LYS A 82 -34.99 6.02 -8.64
N ASP A 83 -35.46 5.64 -7.46
CA ASP A 83 -36.29 4.46 -7.30
C ASP A 83 -37.55 4.64 -8.15
N LYS A 84 -37.78 3.73 -9.09
CA LYS A 84 -39.13 3.25 -9.42
C LYS A 84 -39.05 1.76 -9.75
N VAL A 85 -39.63 1.01 -8.82
CA VAL A 85 -40.18 -0.35 -8.99
C VAL A 85 -41.03 -0.42 -10.26
N SER A 86 -40.89 -1.47 -11.08
CA SER A 86 -41.96 -2.43 -11.42
C SER A 86 -41.58 -3.30 -12.63
N SER A 87 -41.65 -4.61 -12.41
CA SER A 87 -42.22 -5.67 -13.27
C SER A 87 -42.09 -5.63 -14.81
N LEU A 88 -41.76 -6.82 -15.33
CA LEU A 88 -42.37 -7.48 -16.50
C LEU A 88 -41.94 -7.04 -17.90
N GLU A 89 -41.33 -8.02 -18.58
CA GLU A 89 -41.42 -8.38 -20.00
C GLU A 89 -41.18 -7.36 -21.14
N GLU A 90 -40.74 -7.97 -22.24
CA GLU A 90 -40.76 -7.53 -23.63
C GLU A 90 -39.50 -6.86 -24.21
N GLU A 91 -39.07 -7.56 -25.26
CA GLU A 91 -38.21 -7.18 -26.36
C GLU A 91 -38.36 -5.71 -26.75
N MET A 92 -37.25 -5.04 -27.04
CA MET A 92 -37.17 -4.19 -28.22
C MET A 92 -35.72 -3.91 -28.60
N ASP A 93 -35.44 -4.30 -29.83
CA ASP A 93 -34.30 -3.95 -30.66
C ASP A 93 -34.08 -2.43 -30.66
N GLY A 94 -32.82 -2.02 -30.47
CA GLY A 94 -32.49 -0.61 -30.25
C GLY A 94 -30.99 -0.37 -30.29
N ARG A 95 -30.44 -0.32 -31.51
CA ARG A 95 -29.09 0.16 -31.80
C ARG A 95 -28.79 1.46 -31.04
N LEU A 96 -27.92 1.39 -30.04
CA LEU A 96 -27.20 2.54 -29.51
C LEU A 96 -25.71 2.28 -29.68
N GLU A 97 -25.10 3.15 -30.47
CA GLU A 97 -23.68 3.14 -30.83
C GLU A 97 -22.80 3.05 -29.58
N ARG A 98 -21.86 2.10 -29.60
CA ARG A 98 -20.84 1.95 -28.57
C ARG A 98 -20.04 3.26 -28.45
N PRO A 99 -19.90 3.85 -27.25
CA PRO A 99 -18.83 4.81 -27.04
C PRO A 99 -17.51 4.07 -27.23
N GLN A 100 -16.73 4.50 -28.22
CA GLN A 100 -15.38 3.99 -28.45
C GLN A 100 -14.58 4.19 -27.15
N LYS A 101 -14.31 3.09 -26.45
CA LYS A 101 -13.32 3.05 -25.37
C LYS A 101 -12.00 3.53 -25.95
N GLN A 102 -11.61 4.77 -25.66
CA GLN A 102 -10.23 5.18 -25.76
C GLN A 102 -9.43 4.22 -24.88
N LYS A 103 -8.73 3.28 -25.51
CA LYS A 103 -7.67 2.50 -24.88
C LYS A 103 -6.67 3.53 -24.34
N GLN A 104 -6.67 3.81 -23.05
CA GLN A 104 -5.52 4.44 -22.42
C GLN A 104 -4.35 3.48 -22.63
N ALA A 105 -3.51 3.81 -23.61
CA ALA A 105 -2.26 3.14 -23.82
C ALA A 105 -1.50 3.17 -22.48
N PHE A 106 -1.00 2.02 -22.02
CA PHE A 106 -0.05 1.98 -20.91
C PHE A 106 1.14 2.86 -21.32
N ALA A 107 1.18 4.10 -20.81
CA ALA A 107 2.24 5.03 -21.09
C ALA A 107 3.54 4.43 -20.57
N LYS A 108 4.62 4.56 -21.36
CA LYS A 108 5.94 4.13 -20.93
C LYS A 108 6.32 4.91 -19.66
N PRO A 109 6.98 4.28 -18.67
CA PRO A 109 7.44 4.99 -17.49
C PRO A 109 8.36 6.13 -17.92
N TYR A 110 8.23 7.27 -17.24
CA TYR A 110 9.09 8.42 -17.48
C TYR A 110 9.76 8.84 -16.16
N ARG A 111 10.87 9.57 -16.27
CA ARG A 111 11.60 10.10 -15.12
C ARG A 111 11.29 11.57 -14.93
N SER A 112 11.09 11.99 -13.70
CA SER A 112 10.98 13.40 -13.34
C SER A 112 12.33 14.11 -13.51
N GLU A 113 12.33 15.45 -13.43
CA GLU A 113 13.56 16.25 -13.53
C GLU A 113 14.62 15.92 -12.46
N ALA A 114 14.20 15.35 -11.34
CA ALA A 114 15.10 14.92 -10.27
C ALA A 114 15.41 13.41 -10.33
N GLY A 115 14.99 12.72 -11.39
CA GLY A 115 15.28 11.30 -11.63
C GLY A 115 14.29 10.31 -11.02
N ILE A 116 13.19 10.78 -10.42
CA ILE A 116 12.16 9.90 -9.83
C ILE A 116 11.39 9.18 -10.95
N LEU A 117 11.25 7.86 -10.85
CA LEU A 117 10.52 7.06 -11.82
C LEU A 117 9.00 7.17 -11.59
N CYS A 118 8.27 7.63 -12.61
CA CYS A 118 6.84 7.88 -12.56
C CYS A 118 6.11 7.00 -13.60
N TRP A 119 5.06 6.31 -13.16
CA TRP A 119 4.24 5.43 -14.01
C TRP A 119 2.84 6.01 -14.25
N THR A 120 2.38 6.86 -13.34
CA THR A 120 1.05 7.44 -13.33
C THR A 120 1.09 8.96 -13.17
N GLU A 121 0.01 9.64 -13.51
CA GLU A 121 -0.15 11.08 -13.23
C GLU A 121 -0.12 11.38 -11.73
N ASP A 122 -0.54 10.43 -10.89
CA ASP A 122 -0.42 10.56 -9.43
C ASP A 122 1.06 10.58 -9.01
N ASP A 123 1.88 9.68 -9.57
CA ASP A 123 3.34 9.67 -9.31
C ASP A 123 3.98 10.99 -9.73
N LYS A 124 3.51 11.60 -10.83
CA LYS A 124 3.94 12.92 -11.27
C LYS A 124 3.71 13.96 -10.19
N PHE A 125 2.47 14.04 -9.71
CA PHE A 125 2.05 15.00 -8.71
C PHE A 125 2.85 14.80 -7.41
N PHE A 126 3.08 13.56 -7.00
CA PHE A 126 3.93 13.25 -5.85
C PHE A 126 5.39 13.68 -6.06
N ALA A 127 5.98 13.40 -7.22
CA ALA A 127 7.34 13.80 -7.55
C ALA A 127 7.51 15.33 -7.55
N GLU A 128 6.55 16.06 -8.11
CA GLU A 128 6.53 17.53 -8.10
C GLU A 128 6.42 18.11 -6.69
N ASN A 129 5.57 17.52 -5.84
CA ASN A 129 5.44 17.96 -4.45
C ASN A 129 6.70 17.68 -3.62
N LEU A 130 7.37 16.55 -3.85
CA LEU A 130 8.67 16.28 -3.23
C LEU A 130 9.70 17.32 -3.67
N LEU A 131 9.73 17.66 -4.96
CA LEU A 131 10.66 18.63 -5.51
C LEU A 131 10.46 20.02 -4.90
N LYS A 132 9.21 20.43 -4.67
CA LYS A 132 8.88 21.67 -3.95
C LYS A 132 9.28 21.63 -2.47
N ALA A 133 9.15 20.48 -1.82
CA ALA A 133 9.37 20.36 -0.38
C ALA A 133 10.86 20.23 0.02
N PHE A 134 11.65 19.47 -0.74
CA PHE A 134 13.03 19.12 -0.38
C PHE A 134 14.08 19.71 -1.32
N GLY A 135 13.67 20.27 -2.45
CA GLY A 135 14.58 20.78 -3.47
C GLY A 135 15.19 19.67 -4.35
N LYS A 136 15.65 20.07 -5.53
CA LYS A 136 16.09 19.15 -6.59
C LYS A 136 17.36 18.36 -6.22
N GLU A 137 18.34 19.02 -5.61
CA GLU A 137 19.66 18.43 -5.31
C GLU A 137 19.57 17.28 -4.31
N ILE A 138 18.78 17.46 -3.25
CA ILE A 138 18.60 16.43 -2.21
C ILE A 138 17.93 15.20 -2.81
N ILE A 139 16.90 15.40 -3.64
CA ILE A 139 16.20 14.31 -4.31
C ILE A 139 17.13 13.56 -5.26
N GLN A 140 17.91 14.27 -6.08
CA GLN A 140 18.85 13.62 -7.00
C GLN A 140 19.86 12.74 -6.27
N LYS A 141 20.36 13.18 -5.11
CA LYS A 141 21.24 12.38 -4.27
C LYS A 141 20.53 11.12 -3.76
N THR A 142 19.31 11.24 -3.24
CA THR A 142 18.51 10.09 -2.78
C THR A 142 18.16 9.13 -3.91
N VAL A 143 17.90 9.64 -5.12
CA VAL A 143 17.68 8.82 -6.31
C VAL A 143 18.94 8.05 -6.67
N ALA A 144 20.10 8.69 -6.69
CA ALA A 144 21.38 8.02 -6.97
C ALA A 144 21.71 6.94 -5.93
N GLU A 145 21.43 7.19 -4.65
CA GLU A 145 21.56 6.19 -3.58
C GLU A 145 20.68 4.96 -3.86
N LEU A 146 19.38 5.17 -4.17
CA LEU A 146 18.45 4.09 -4.51
C LEU A 146 18.90 3.29 -5.74
N GLU A 147 19.39 3.96 -6.77
CA GLU A 147 19.87 3.30 -7.98
C GLU A 147 21.14 2.47 -7.74
N THR A 148 22.03 2.95 -6.87
CA THR A 148 23.23 2.22 -6.46
C THR A 148 22.87 0.95 -5.71
N GLU A 149 21.78 0.98 -4.93
CA GLU A 149 21.21 -0.17 -4.25
C GLU A 149 20.42 -1.11 -5.18
N GLY A 150 20.31 -0.78 -6.47
CA GLY A 150 19.50 -1.53 -7.45
C GLY A 150 17.99 -1.42 -7.22
N VAL A 151 17.56 -0.40 -6.46
CA VAL A 151 16.17 -0.16 -6.09
C VAL A 151 15.59 0.94 -6.96
N GLU A 152 14.40 0.69 -7.52
CA GLU A 152 13.73 1.70 -8.35
C GLU A 152 13.35 2.95 -7.53
N PRO A 153 13.70 4.16 -8.01
CA PRO A 153 13.46 5.41 -7.30
C PRO A 153 12.03 5.92 -7.50
N LEU A 154 11.06 5.24 -6.89
CA LEU A 154 9.64 5.63 -6.91
C LEU A 154 9.38 6.80 -5.92
N PRO A 155 8.36 7.66 -6.16
CA PRO A 155 8.07 8.80 -5.30
C PRO A 155 7.88 8.42 -3.83
N SER A 156 7.19 7.30 -3.56
CA SER A 156 6.96 6.81 -2.19
C SER A 156 8.25 6.38 -1.48
N ARG A 157 9.21 5.80 -2.19
CA ARG A 157 10.51 5.37 -1.65
C ARG A 157 11.42 6.55 -1.38
N VAL A 158 11.47 7.48 -2.32
CA VAL A 158 12.20 8.75 -2.19
C VAL A 158 11.63 9.54 -1.01
N SER A 159 10.30 9.69 -0.93
CA SER A 159 9.62 10.34 0.20
C SER A 159 9.93 9.68 1.54
N LYS A 160 9.93 8.35 1.60
CA LYS A 160 10.26 7.63 2.83
C LYS A 160 11.68 7.95 3.31
N ILE A 161 12.67 7.95 2.42
CA ILE A 161 14.05 8.31 2.78
C ILE A 161 14.14 9.77 3.22
N LEU A 162 13.51 10.70 2.50
CA LEU A 162 13.55 12.12 2.83
C LEU A 162 12.84 12.44 4.15
N ASN A 163 11.71 11.78 4.43
CA ASN A 163 10.99 11.92 5.70
C ASN A 163 11.76 11.29 6.86
N LEU A 164 12.43 10.15 6.63
CA LEU A 164 13.37 9.60 7.61
C LEU A 164 14.47 10.62 7.92
N VAL A 165 15.02 11.32 6.93
CA VAL A 165 16.03 12.37 7.17
C VAL A 165 15.45 13.61 7.88
N SER A 166 14.13 13.82 7.81
CA SER A 166 13.48 15.08 8.20
C SER A 166 12.61 15.02 9.47
N SER A 167 12.36 13.84 10.06
CA SER A 167 11.69 13.79 11.36
C SER A 167 12.55 14.48 12.44
N PRO A 168 11.93 15.23 13.37
CA PRO A 168 12.67 15.89 14.43
C PRO A 168 13.46 14.85 15.22
N LEU A 169 14.78 14.95 15.14
CA LEU A 169 15.68 14.07 15.86
C LEU A 169 15.45 14.24 17.38
N PRO A 170 15.42 13.14 18.15
CA PRO A 170 15.48 13.19 19.60
C PRO A 170 16.60 14.11 20.08
N LYS A 171 16.36 14.83 21.18
CA LYS A 171 17.36 15.74 21.77
C LYS A 171 18.68 14.99 22.02
N GLY A 172 19.78 15.53 21.50
CA GLY A 172 21.12 14.97 21.67
C GLY A 172 21.65 14.17 20.49
N ILE A 173 20.85 13.91 19.44
CA ILE A 173 21.35 13.23 18.23
C ILE A 173 21.93 14.27 17.25
N PRO A 174 23.19 14.11 16.80
CA PRO A 174 23.78 14.98 15.78
C PRO A 174 23.02 14.87 14.45
N LYS A 175 22.77 15.99 13.76
CA LYS A 175 22.07 15.98 12.44
C LYS A 175 22.74 15.09 11.38
N ASN A 176 24.07 14.94 11.48
CA ASN A 176 24.89 14.20 10.52
C ASN A 176 25.40 12.87 11.07
N TRP A 177 24.64 12.24 11.97
CA TRP A 177 25.12 11.06 12.70
C TRP A 177 25.44 9.85 11.82
N LEU A 178 24.92 9.81 10.59
CA LEU A 178 25.17 8.74 9.61
C LEU A 178 26.51 8.87 8.87
N VAL A 179 27.20 10.01 8.99
CA VAL A 179 28.40 10.32 8.18
C VAL A 179 29.66 9.63 8.72
N SER A 180 29.74 9.43 10.03
CA SER A 180 30.92 8.85 10.69
C SER A 180 30.48 7.81 11.73
N ASP A 181 31.35 6.85 11.97
CA ASP A 181 31.16 5.82 12.99
C ASP A 181 31.10 6.42 14.39
N ASP A 182 31.93 7.42 14.68
CA ASP A 182 31.91 8.13 15.97
C ASP A 182 30.56 8.82 16.21
N LEU A 183 30.03 9.48 15.18
CA LEU A 183 28.73 10.14 15.28
C LEU A 183 27.59 9.12 15.37
N THR A 184 27.75 7.95 14.75
CA THR A 184 26.81 6.83 14.87
C THR A 184 26.77 6.32 16.30
N ILE A 185 27.92 6.18 16.95
CA ILE A 185 28.02 5.77 18.36
C ILE A 185 27.36 6.82 19.27
N LEU A 186 27.62 8.10 19.05
CA LEU A 186 26.96 9.18 19.80
C LEU A 186 25.44 9.17 19.65
N ALA A 187 24.93 8.92 18.43
CA ALA A 187 23.50 8.80 18.19
C ALA A 187 22.89 7.59 18.91
N GLY A 188 23.58 6.45 18.92
CA GLY A 188 23.15 5.27 19.68
C GLY A 188 23.09 5.53 21.18
N ASN A 189 24.12 6.17 21.73
CA ASN A 189 24.16 6.54 23.15
C ASN A 189 23.03 7.50 23.53
N ALA A 190 22.68 8.45 22.65
CA ALA A 190 21.59 9.39 22.90
C ALA A 190 20.19 8.73 22.98
N ILE A 191 20.03 7.51 22.44
CA ILE A 191 18.79 6.73 22.49
C ILE A 191 18.91 5.47 23.36
N ASP A 192 19.97 5.38 24.18
CA ASP A 192 20.29 4.23 25.03
C ASP A 192 20.36 2.89 24.27
N LEU A 193 20.96 2.94 23.08
CA LEU A 193 21.16 1.79 22.21
C LEU A 193 22.66 1.54 22.04
N GLN A 194 23.10 0.31 22.35
CA GLN A 194 24.48 -0.12 22.14
C GLN A 194 24.61 -1.05 20.94
N ALA A 195 25.80 -1.00 20.31
CA ALA A 195 26.20 -1.92 19.26
C ALA A 195 26.34 -3.34 19.82
N ARG A 196 25.84 -4.34 19.09
CA ARG A 196 25.99 -5.74 19.48
C ARG A 196 27.37 -6.25 19.07
N ARG A 197 27.90 -7.22 19.83
CA ARG A 197 29.18 -7.87 19.48
C ARG A 197 29.05 -8.57 18.13
N GLY A 198 29.90 -8.20 17.17
CA GLY A 198 29.90 -8.74 15.81
C GLY A 198 28.90 -8.09 14.85
N GLU A 199 28.20 -7.03 15.27
CA GLU A 199 27.32 -6.26 14.40
C GLU A 199 28.11 -5.30 13.51
N SER A 200 27.76 -5.21 12.22
CA SER A 200 28.36 -4.22 11.32
C SER A 200 27.83 -2.81 11.62
N MET A 201 28.63 -1.78 11.31
CA MET A 201 28.21 -0.39 11.51
C MET A 201 26.95 -0.04 10.73
N GLU A 202 26.75 -0.61 9.54
CA GLU A 202 25.51 -0.44 8.77
C GLU A 202 24.30 -1.06 9.47
N ALA A 203 24.43 -2.27 10.01
CA ALA A 203 23.36 -2.91 10.77
C ALA A 203 23.02 -2.11 12.05
N TYR A 204 24.03 -1.56 12.71
CA TYR A 204 23.86 -0.69 13.86
C TYR A 204 23.16 0.63 13.50
N ARG A 205 23.57 1.30 12.41
CA ARG A 205 22.89 2.49 11.87
C ARG A 205 21.42 2.21 11.56
N GLN A 206 21.11 1.06 10.95
CA GLN A 206 19.72 0.70 10.65
C GLN A 206 18.88 0.49 11.91
N ARG A 207 19.44 -0.11 12.97
CA ARG A 207 18.74 -0.21 14.25
C ARG A 207 18.49 1.14 14.91
N ILE A 208 19.48 2.03 14.90
CA ILE A 208 19.32 3.40 15.43
C ILE A 208 18.20 4.11 14.65
N LYS A 209 18.20 4.02 13.31
CA LYS A 209 17.10 4.54 12.47
C LYS A 209 15.76 3.97 12.91
N ASN A 210 15.62 2.65 12.95
CA ASN A 210 14.36 2.01 13.34
C ASN A 210 13.89 2.46 14.73
N GLN A 211 14.79 2.64 15.68
CA GLN A 211 14.44 3.08 17.03
C GLN A 211 14.01 4.56 17.10
N ILE A 212 14.65 5.45 16.33
CA ILE A 212 14.28 6.87 16.24
C ILE A 212 12.90 7.03 15.61
N TYR A 213 12.65 6.31 14.51
CA TYR A 213 11.45 6.52 13.69
C TYR A 213 10.28 5.56 14.01
N ALA A 214 10.48 4.52 14.82
CA ALA A 214 9.37 3.69 15.32
C ALA A 214 8.62 4.33 16.49
N LYS A 215 9.19 5.36 17.12
CA LYS A 215 8.58 6.11 18.23
C LYS A 215 7.88 7.41 17.80
N SER A 216 7.85 7.70 16.49
CA SER A 216 7.11 8.83 15.89
C SER A 216 5.77 8.35 15.32
#